data_AF-A0A6G0XAB9-F1
#
_entry.id   AF-A0A6G0XAB9-F1
#
_cell.length_a   1.000
_cell.length_b   1.000
_cell.length_c   1.000
_cell.angle_alpha   90.00
_cell.angle_beta   90.00
_cell.angle_gamma   90.00
#
_symmetry.space_group_name_H-M   'P 1'
#
loop_
_entity.id
_entity.type
_entity.pdbx_description
1 polymer ?
#
loop_
_entity_poly.entity_id
_entity_poly.type
_entity_poly.pdbx_seq_one_letter_code
_entity_poly.pdbx_strand_id
1 'polypeptide(L)'
;GEYRTKFERVYPCKSTNTFQTNLYFSKRTSSITEMKGNFTLLKLLDDSYLIDINAASWNLTGDWKPNSMVHLSKNACSSLKTCFGNAWYSFIEDFNFSKSSCPIPPTT
;
A
#
# COMPACT_ATOMS: atom_id res chain seq x y z
N GLY A 1 9.38 22.07 -4.08
CA GLY A 1 9.42 22.01 -2.61
C GLY A 1 9.34 20.56 -2.20
N GLU A 2 10.05 20.17 -1.13
CA GLU A 2 10.04 18.78 -0.67
C GLU A 2 8.65 18.41 -0.13
N TYR A 3 7.94 17.55 -0.85
CA TYR A 3 6.70 16.95 -0.36
C TYR A 3 7.08 15.95 0.74
N ARG A 4 6.49 16.11 1.93
CA ARG A 4 6.68 15.17 3.03
C ARG A 4 5.48 14.23 3.15
N THR A 5 5.67 12.97 2.80
CA THR A 5 4.68 11.92 3.04
C THR A 5 4.73 11.50 4.51
N LYS A 6 3.56 11.46 5.17
CA LYS A 6 3.40 10.93 6.53
C LYS A 6 2.36 9.83 6.50
N PHE A 7 2.74 8.63 6.94
CA PHE A 7 1.81 7.52 7.13
C PHE A 7 1.21 7.61 8.53
N GLU A 8 -0.08 7.85 8.62
CA GLU A 8 -0.80 7.94 9.90
C GLU A 8 -1.71 6.74 10.10
N ARG A 9 -2.63 6.50 9.18
CA ARG A 9 -3.63 5.43 9.28
C ARG A 9 -4.00 4.92 7.90
N VAL A 10 -4.39 3.66 7.84
CA VAL A 10 -5.00 3.02 6.67
C VAL A 10 -6.38 2.58 7.07
N TYR A 11 -7.37 2.93 6.26
CA TYR A 11 -8.75 2.51 6.45
C TYR A 11 -9.19 1.67 5.26
N PRO A 12 -9.91 0.56 5.48
CA PRO A 12 -10.51 -0.16 4.37
C PRO A 12 -11.57 0.74 3.71
N CYS A 13 -11.49 0.88 2.38
CA CYS A 13 -12.66 1.24 1.59
C CYS A 13 -13.74 0.15 1.76
N LYS A 14 -15.00 0.39 1.32
CA LYS A 14 -16.11 -0.58 1.39
C LYS A 14 -15.60 -2.02 1.30
N SER A 15 -15.67 -2.76 2.42
CA SER A 15 -14.92 -4.01 2.60
C SER A 15 -15.32 -5.02 1.53
N THR A 16 -14.45 -5.19 0.53
CA THR A 16 -14.42 -6.42 -0.25
C THR A 16 -13.69 -7.41 0.63
N ASN A 17 -14.39 -8.45 1.09
CA ASN A 17 -13.81 -9.45 1.98
C ASN A 17 -12.60 -10.20 1.38
N THR A 18 -12.20 -9.90 0.15
CA THR A 18 -11.10 -10.57 -0.59
C THR A 18 -9.70 -10.18 -0.13
N PHE A 19 -9.46 -8.92 0.20
CA PHE A 19 -8.14 -8.41 0.59
C PHE A 19 -8.30 -7.54 1.83
N GLN A 20 -7.82 -8.03 2.96
CA GLN A 20 -7.95 -7.36 4.25
C GLN A 20 -6.57 -6.99 4.77
N THR A 21 -6.47 -5.81 5.38
CA THR A 21 -5.22 -5.30 5.95
C THR A 21 -5.52 -4.69 7.31
N ASN A 22 -4.76 -5.08 8.33
CA ASN A 22 -4.81 -4.44 9.63
C ASN A 22 -3.42 -3.86 9.91
N LEU A 23 -3.19 -2.64 9.45
CA LEU A 23 -1.90 -1.96 9.57
C LEU A 23 -1.96 -0.86 10.61
N TYR A 24 -0.93 -0.82 11.45
CA TYR A 24 -0.67 0.20 12.45
C TYR A 24 0.68 0.87 12.15
N PHE A 25 0.68 2.19 12.15
CA PHE A 25 1.86 3.01 11.90
C PHE A 25 2.25 3.75 13.17
N SER A 26 3.50 3.60 13.60
CA SER A 26 4.06 4.27 14.77
C SER A 26 5.27 5.10 14.36
N LYS A 27 5.17 6.42 14.51
CA LYS A 27 6.31 7.31 14.29
C LYS A 27 7.36 7.08 15.39
N ARG A 28 8.57 6.70 15.00
CA ARG A 28 9.71 6.51 15.91
C ARG A 28 10.61 7.74 15.95
N THR A 29 10.89 8.34 14.79
CA THR A 29 11.68 9.58 14.69
C THR A 29 11.05 10.54 13.66
N SER A 30 11.71 11.65 13.32
CA SER A 30 11.25 12.54 12.25
C SER A 30 11.22 11.87 10.86
N SER A 31 12.05 10.83 10.64
CA SER A 31 12.24 10.13 9.37
C SER A 31 11.84 8.64 9.40
N ILE A 32 11.68 8.03 10.58
CA ILE A 32 11.39 6.60 10.72
C ILE A 32 9.95 6.40 11.21
N THR A 33 9.18 5.62 10.44
CA THR A 33 7.86 5.12 10.80
C THR A 33 7.91 3.60 10.82
N GLU A 34 7.54 3.01 11.94
CA GLU A 34 7.41 1.56 12.07
C GLU A 34 6.00 1.14 11.62
N MET A 35 5.92 0.13 10.76
CA MET A 35 4.67 -0.47 10.32
C MET A 35 4.53 -1.85 10.95
N LYS A 36 3.38 -2.12 11.56
CA LYS A 36 3.03 -3.42 12.16
C LYS A 36 1.64 -3.83 11.71
N GLY A 37 1.41 -5.13 11.55
CA GLY A 37 0.09 -5.58 11.16
C GLY A 37 0.08 -6.94 10.49
N ASN A 38 -1.05 -7.26 9.86
CA ASN A 38 -1.20 -8.44 9.04
C ASN A 38 -1.93 -8.12 7.72
N PHE A 39 -1.71 -9.01 6.75
CA PHE A 39 -2.39 -9.00 5.46
C PHE A 39 -3.09 -10.34 5.29
N THR A 40 -4.39 -10.29 5.01
CA THR A 40 -5.17 -11.47 4.68
C THR A 40 -5.62 -11.36 3.23
N LEU A 41 -5.08 -12.23 2.38
CA LEU A 41 -5.46 -12.39 0.98
C LEU A 41 -6.31 -13.66 0.86
N LEU A 42 -7.63 -13.54 0.66
CA LEU A 42 -8.51 -14.70 0.44
C LEU A 42 -8.48 -15.21 -1.00
N LYS A 43 -8.02 -14.38 -1.93
CA LYS A 43 -7.81 -14.72 -3.35
C LYS A 43 -6.36 -14.48 -3.74
N LEU A 44 -5.96 -15.12 -4.83
CA LEU A 44 -4.70 -14.84 -5.50
C LEU A 44 -4.63 -13.35 -5.88
N LEU A 45 -3.55 -12.67 -5.52
CA LEU A 45 -3.24 -11.32 -6.01
C LEU A 45 -2.41 -11.45 -7.29
N ASP A 46 -3.07 -11.27 -8.43
CA ASP A 46 -2.50 -11.34 -9.78
C ASP A 46 -2.72 -10.04 -10.56
N ASP A 47 -2.39 -10.06 -11.85
CA ASP A 47 -2.52 -8.91 -12.74
C ASP A 47 -3.93 -8.79 -13.37
N SER A 48 -4.92 -9.58 -12.93
CA SER A 48 -6.31 -9.39 -13.34
C SER A 48 -6.99 -8.20 -12.63
N TYR A 49 -6.41 -7.74 -11.52
CA TYR A 49 -6.91 -6.60 -10.75
C TYR A 49 -6.30 -5.28 -11.23
N LEU A 50 -7.07 -4.22 -11.03
CA LEU A 50 -6.65 -2.84 -11.28
C LEU A 50 -6.19 -2.18 -9.98
N ILE A 51 -5.18 -1.32 -10.07
CA ILE A 51 -4.80 -0.40 -8.99
C ILE A 51 -5.21 1.00 -9.40
N ASP A 52 -6.13 1.58 -8.62
CA ASP A 52 -6.55 2.97 -8.75
C ASP A 52 -6.13 3.72 -7.49
N ILE A 53 -5.16 4.62 -7.64
CA ILE A 53 -4.62 5.47 -6.58
C ILE A 53 -5.02 6.90 -6.90
N ASN A 54 -5.79 7.49 -5.99
CA ASN A 54 -6.12 8.91 -6.01
C ASN A 54 -5.62 9.56 -4.71
N ALA A 55 -4.59 10.39 -4.82
CA ALA A 55 -4.00 11.09 -3.69
C ALA A 55 -4.44 12.55 -3.64
N ALA A 56 -4.77 13.01 -2.45
CA ALA A 56 -4.94 14.43 -2.13
C ALA A 56 -3.70 14.97 -1.43
N SER A 57 -3.37 16.25 -1.65
CA SER A 57 -2.26 16.92 -0.98
C SER A 57 -2.75 18.08 -0.12
N TRP A 58 -2.13 18.27 1.04
CA TRP A 58 -2.45 19.38 1.93
C TRP A 58 -1.69 20.63 1.49
N ASN A 59 -2.41 21.73 1.24
CA ASN A 59 -1.81 23.00 0.85
C ASN A 59 -1.42 23.85 2.08
N LEU A 60 -0.63 24.90 1.87
CA LEU A 60 -0.22 25.82 2.94
C LEU A 60 -1.37 26.66 3.50
N THR A 61 -2.49 26.78 2.77
CA THR A 61 -3.67 27.54 3.19
C THR A 61 -4.62 26.71 4.07
N GLY A 62 -4.33 25.43 4.30
CA GLY A 62 -5.10 24.57 5.20
C GLY A 62 -6.21 23.75 4.55
N ASP A 63 -6.16 23.53 3.24
CA ASP A 63 -7.14 22.73 2.49
C ASP A 63 -6.49 21.52 1.80
N TRP A 64 -7.26 20.44 1.70
CA TRP A 64 -6.93 19.31 0.84
C TRP A 64 -7.22 19.65 -0.62
N LYS A 65 -6.21 19.55 -1.49
CA LYS A 65 -6.38 19.54 -2.94
C LYS A 65 -6.64 18.09 -3.39
N PRO A 66 -7.88 17.73 -3.77
CA PRO A 66 -8.17 16.38 -4.27
C PRO A 66 -7.49 16.15 -5.63
N ASN A 67 -7.34 14.88 -6.04
CA ASN A 67 -6.80 14.50 -7.34
C ASN A 67 -5.41 15.11 -7.63
N SER A 68 -4.63 15.36 -6.58
CA SER A 68 -3.27 15.91 -6.71
C SER A 68 -2.33 14.95 -7.45
N MET A 69 -2.61 13.66 -7.37
CA MET A 69 -2.01 12.60 -8.16
C MET A 69 -3.05 11.51 -8.37
N VAL A 70 -3.30 11.15 -9.63
CA VAL A 70 -4.16 10.04 -10.02
C VAL A 70 -3.32 9.05 -10.80
N HIS A 71 -3.30 7.80 -10.38
CA HIS A 71 -2.54 6.73 -11.01
C HIS A 71 -3.42 5.49 -11.17
N LEU A 72 -3.60 5.07 -12.41
CA LEU A 72 -4.32 3.86 -12.77
C LEU A 72 -3.33 2.87 -13.40
N SER A 73 -3.18 1.70 -12.78
CA SER A 73 -2.47 0.58 -13.36
C SER A 73 -3.40 -0.61 -13.60
N LYS A 74 -3.24 -1.23 -14.77
CA LYS A 74 -4.01 -2.42 -15.16
C LYS A 74 -3.48 -3.73 -14.60
N ASN A 75 -2.24 -3.74 -14.08
CA ASN A 75 -1.54 -4.94 -13.66
C ASN A 75 -1.19 -4.83 -12.18
N ALA A 76 -2.14 -5.17 -11.30
CA ALA A 76 -2.00 -4.87 -9.87
C ALA A 76 -0.72 -5.45 -9.25
N CYS A 77 -0.51 -6.75 -9.34
CA CYS A 77 0.62 -7.40 -8.66
C CYS A 77 1.96 -6.88 -9.19
N SER A 78 2.12 -6.85 -10.51
CA SER A 78 3.36 -6.40 -11.16
C SER A 78 3.65 -4.92 -10.88
N SER A 79 2.62 -4.07 -10.83
CA SER A 79 2.78 -2.66 -10.49
C SER A 79 3.10 -2.43 -9.02
N LEU A 80 2.54 -3.21 -8.07
CA LEU A 80 2.95 -3.14 -6.66
C LEU A 80 4.43 -3.49 -6.53
N LYS A 81 4.86 -4.60 -7.12
CA LYS A 81 6.27 -5.00 -7.11
C LYS A 81 7.17 -3.89 -7.67
N THR A 82 6.75 -3.25 -8.76
CA THR A 82 7.50 -2.14 -9.38
C THR A 82 7.53 -0.90 -8.48
N CYS A 83 6.41 -0.59 -7.82
CA CYS A 83 6.26 0.57 -6.92
C CYS A 83 7.15 0.44 -5.67
N PHE A 84 7.18 -0.75 -5.06
CA PHE A 84 8.04 -1.02 -3.89
C PHE A 84 9.52 -1.21 -4.26
N GLY A 85 9.83 -1.55 -5.51
CA GLY A 85 11.20 -1.75 -5.97
C GLY A 85 11.93 -2.78 -5.10
N ASN A 86 13.14 -2.46 -4.63
CA ASN A 86 13.93 -3.37 -3.79
C ASN A 86 13.28 -3.63 -2.41
N ALA A 87 12.49 -2.69 -1.89
CA ALA A 87 11.81 -2.85 -0.61
C ALA A 87 10.71 -3.93 -0.67
N TRP A 88 10.31 -4.36 -1.87
CA TRP A 88 9.36 -5.44 -2.07
C TRP A 88 9.80 -6.75 -1.40
N TYR A 89 11.08 -7.10 -1.51
CA TYR A 89 11.57 -8.38 -0.98
C TYR A 89 11.52 -8.40 0.54
N SER A 90 11.97 -7.32 1.20
CA SER A 90 11.86 -7.15 2.65
C SER A 90 10.40 -7.14 3.09
N PHE A 91 9.51 -6.46 2.35
CA PHE A 91 8.08 -6.46 2.66
C PHE A 91 7.47 -7.87 2.60
N ILE A 92 7.77 -8.66 1.56
CA ILE A 92 7.28 -10.03 1.43
C ILE A 92 7.79 -10.90 2.58
N GLU A 93 9.06 -10.76 2.94
CA GLU A 93 9.70 -11.51 4.03
C GLU A 93 9.13 -11.13 5.40
N ASP A 94 9.06 -9.83 5.73
CA ASP A 94 8.61 -9.33 7.04
C ASP A 94 7.15 -9.69 7.35
N PHE A 95 6.31 -9.81 6.31
CA PHE A 95 4.91 -10.23 6.43
C PHE A 95 4.69 -11.73 6.15
N ASN A 96 5.76 -12.53 6.05
CA ASN A 96 5.72 -13.99 5.86
C ASN A 96 4.93 -14.46 4.62
N PHE A 97 4.96 -13.69 3.53
CA PHE A 97 4.39 -14.13 2.27
C PHE A 97 5.26 -15.26 1.68
N SER A 98 4.62 -16.36 1.26
CA SER A 98 5.32 -17.55 0.76
C SER A 98 6.02 -17.36 -0.59
N LYS A 99 5.73 -16.28 -1.32
CA LYS A 99 6.24 -16.03 -2.66
C LYS A 99 6.48 -14.55 -2.90
N SER A 100 7.65 -14.20 -3.44
CA SER A 100 8.03 -12.82 -3.81
C SER A 100 7.77 -12.46 -5.26
N SER A 101 7.36 -13.41 -6.09
CA SER A 101 6.99 -13.20 -7.49
C SER A 101 5.48 -13.27 -7.68
N CYS A 102 4.98 -12.43 -8.58
CA CYS A 102 3.58 -12.47 -8.98
C CYS A 102 3.26 -13.79 -9.70
N PRO A 103 2.05 -14.35 -9.52
CA PRO A 103 1.01 -13.88 -8.60
C PRO A 103 1.26 -14.33 -7.15
N ILE A 104 0.77 -13.55 -6.18
CA ILE A 104 0.92 -13.84 -4.74
C ILE A 104 -0.24 -14.74 -4.29
N PRO A 105 0.05 -15.90 -3.67
CA PRO A 105 -0.98 -16.83 -3.21
C PRO A 105 -1.80 -16.25 -2.05
N PRO A 106 -2.99 -16.84 -1.79
CA PRO A 106 -3.74 -16.55 -0.57
C PRO A 106 -2.87 -16.74 0.69
N THR A 107 -3.02 -15.84 1.66
CA THR A 107 -2.29 -15.86 2.94
C THR A 107 -3.13 -15.19 4.03
N THR A 108 -2.81 -15.46 5.29
CA THR A 108 -3.54 -14.96 6.48
C THR A 108 -2.57 -14.46 7.54
#